data_AF-A0A1C6ATQ0-F1
#
_entry.id   AF-A0A1C6ATQ0-F1
#
_cell.length_a   1.000
_cell.length_b   1.000
_cell.length_c   1.000
_cell.angle_alpha   90.00
_cell.angle_beta   90.00
_cell.angle_gamma   90.00
#
_symmetry.space_group_name_H-M   'P 1'
#
loop_
_entity.id
_entity.type
_entity.pdbx_description
1 polymer ?
#
loop_
_entity_poly.entity_id
_entity_poly.type
_entity_poly.pdbx_seq_one_letter_code
_entity_poly.pdbx_strand_id
1 'polypeptide(L)'
;MSRIVSGETKTVSSDIFIGIAKEFRVSTDYILGLSTVSVQKSYDISELGLSEGAVRGLVTGMVDVEILNRLLEHKNFPRLISLIQIYFQDTAARGVMARNQVIEMATSSLSDLMKDRPEYRAEARQDIQFMNAHKLGEHEAEIEKIKNVFMPILRDIKGDIDSGEPPEEPVTAAMFQNIQTAAQEQKQELHTIDDVTALVAEQLKKVMPLDKETNEQFQQLMKKIIEQAGK
;
A
#
# COMPACT_ATOMS: atom_id res chain seq x y z
N MET A 1 7.31 16.42 41.42
CA MET A 1 6.08 16.12 40.65
C MET A 1 5.88 17.28 39.69
N SER A 2 5.58 17.03 38.41
CA SER A 2 5.61 18.07 37.36
C SER A 2 4.52 19.14 37.60
N ARG A 3 4.82 20.40 37.27
CA ARG A 3 3.94 21.60 37.44
C ARG A 3 2.60 21.50 36.67
N ILE A 4 2.53 20.53 35.76
CA ILE A 4 1.34 20.15 35.00
C ILE A 4 0.33 19.35 35.86
N VAL A 5 0.83 18.49 36.76
CA VAL A 5 0.01 17.69 37.69
C VAL A 5 -0.60 18.55 38.79
N SER A 6 0.06 19.65 39.15
CA SER A 6 -0.42 20.59 40.17
C SER A 6 -1.42 21.62 39.63
N GLY A 7 -1.75 21.60 38.33
CA GLY A 7 -2.66 22.57 37.72
C GLY A 7 -2.10 24.00 37.64
N GLU A 8 -0.78 24.19 37.82
CA GLU A 8 -0.16 25.51 37.70
C GLU A 8 -0.06 25.98 36.24
N THR A 9 0.02 25.05 35.28
CA THR A 9 0.00 25.35 33.85
C THR A 9 -1.38 25.03 33.26
N LYS A 10 -2.17 26.08 33.02
CA LYS A 10 -3.54 26.02 32.46
C LYS A 10 -3.61 25.74 30.95
N THR A 11 -2.49 25.40 30.30
CA THR A 11 -2.43 25.21 28.85
C THR A 11 -1.50 24.05 28.51
N VAL A 12 -1.96 23.15 27.64
CA VAL A 12 -1.13 22.12 27.02
C VAL A 12 -0.40 22.78 25.85
N SER A 13 0.93 22.85 25.90
CA SER A 13 1.72 23.49 24.86
C SER A 13 1.71 22.65 23.57
N SER A 14 1.85 23.31 22.42
CA SER A 14 1.92 22.65 21.11
C SER A 14 3.03 21.58 21.05
N ASP A 15 4.10 21.74 21.83
CA ASP A 15 5.22 20.79 21.91
C ASP A 15 4.80 19.42 22.45
N ILE A 16 3.81 19.38 23.35
CA ILE A 16 3.28 18.12 23.90
C ILE A 16 2.51 17.35 22.83
N PHE A 17 1.67 18.05 22.05
CA PHE A 17 0.95 17.46 20.94
C PHE A 17 1.89 16.96 19.83
N ILE A 18 3.00 17.67 19.58
CA ILE A 18 4.05 17.24 18.65
C ILE A 18 4.76 15.98 19.17
N GLY A 19 5.05 15.91 20.47
CA GLY A 19 5.66 14.74 21.10
C GLY A 19 4.81 13.48 20.97
N ILE A 20 3.51 13.58 21.25
CA ILE A 20 2.55 12.48 21.12
C ILE A 20 2.42 12.04 19.66
N ALA A 21 2.28 12.99 18.73
CA ALA A 21 2.20 12.69 17.29
C ALA A 21 3.42 11.91 16.78
N LYS A 22 4.64 12.27 17.24
CA LYS A 22 5.88 11.55 16.90
C LYS A 22 5.92 10.14 17.47
N GLU A 23 5.53 9.95 18.73
CA GLU A 23 5.57 8.66 19.40
C GLU A 23 4.63 7.65 18.74
N PHE A 24 3.41 8.08 18.43
CA PHE A 24 2.40 7.23 17.80
C PHE A 24 2.48 7.20 16.27
N ARG A 25 3.42 7.93 15.66
CA ARG A 25 3.59 8.07 14.20
C ARG A 25 2.31 8.51 13.49
N VAL A 26 1.56 9.41 14.12
CA VAL A 26 0.30 9.96 13.62
C VAL A 26 0.41 11.47 13.44
N SER A 27 -0.55 12.10 12.75
CA SER A 27 -0.57 13.56 12.66
C SER A 27 -1.11 14.22 13.94
N THR A 28 -0.68 15.45 14.22
CA THR A 28 -1.27 16.24 15.33
C THR A 28 -2.77 16.48 15.11
N ASP A 29 -3.19 16.64 13.86
CA ASP A 29 -4.61 16.71 13.48
C ASP A 29 -5.39 15.45 13.85
N TYR A 30 -4.78 14.27 13.70
CA TYR A 30 -5.39 13.00 14.10
C TYR A 30 -5.57 12.92 15.62
N ILE A 31 -4.55 13.33 16.38
CA ILE A 31 -4.62 13.42 17.86
C ILE A 31 -5.71 14.39 18.30
N LEU A 32 -5.89 15.49 17.58
CA LEU A 32 -6.91 16.51 17.87
C LEU A 32 -8.30 16.17 17.30
N GLY A 33 -8.46 15.02 16.62
CA GLY A 33 -9.74 14.63 16.00
C GLY A 33 -10.16 15.50 14.81
N LEU A 34 -9.23 16.27 14.26
CA LEU A 34 -9.39 17.07 13.04
C LEU A 34 -9.20 16.23 11.78
N SER A 35 -8.71 14.99 11.92
CA SER A 35 -8.56 14.06 10.80
C SER A 35 -8.81 12.61 11.20
N THR A 36 -9.42 11.85 10.30
CA THR A 36 -9.61 10.40 10.42
C THR A 36 -8.39 9.59 9.95
N VAL A 37 -7.43 10.22 9.28
CA VAL A 37 -6.22 9.57 8.77
C VAL A 37 -5.18 9.45 9.88
N SER A 38 -4.97 8.22 10.36
CA SER A 38 -4.02 7.91 11.45
C SER A 38 -2.57 7.98 11.03
N VAL A 39 -2.26 7.90 9.73
CA VAL A 39 -0.89 7.96 9.24
C VAL A 39 -0.35 9.39 9.30
N GLN A 40 0.93 9.55 9.65
CA GLN A 40 1.65 10.83 9.57
C GLN A 40 1.52 11.41 8.15
N LYS A 41 0.74 12.49 8.01
CA LYS A 41 0.27 13.03 6.71
C LYS A 41 1.35 13.65 5.82
N SER A 42 2.58 13.80 6.32
CA SER A 42 3.68 14.43 5.61
C SER A 42 4.87 13.49 5.56
N TYR A 43 4.77 12.46 4.71
CA TYR A 43 5.99 11.85 4.17
C TYR A 43 6.60 12.84 3.17
N ASP A 44 7.92 13.00 3.21
CA ASP A 44 8.60 13.62 2.08
C ASP A 44 8.29 12.75 0.84
N ILE A 45 7.95 13.35 -0.30
CA ILE A 45 7.72 12.61 -1.54
C ILE A 45 8.94 11.73 -1.88
N SER A 46 10.12 12.17 -1.44
CA SER A 46 11.40 11.44 -1.52
C SER A 46 11.39 10.11 -0.75
N GLU A 47 10.59 9.99 0.32
CA GLU A 47 10.47 8.79 1.15
C GLU A 47 9.47 7.76 0.57
N LEU A 48 8.61 8.17 -0.37
CA LEU A 48 7.67 7.29 -1.05
C LEU A 48 8.32 6.47 -2.19
N GLY A 49 9.61 6.70 -2.47
CA GLY A 49 10.34 6.03 -3.54
C GLY A 49 9.85 6.37 -4.96
N LEU A 50 9.09 7.47 -5.10
CA LEU A 50 8.57 7.93 -6.39
C LEU A 50 9.68 8.64 -7.17
N SER A 51 9.82 8.28 -8.45
CA SER A 51 10.71 9.03 -9.37
C SER A 51 10.13 10.41 -9.69
N GLU A 52 10.99 11.36 -10.04
CA GLU A 52 10.57 12.71 -10.49
C GLU A 52 9.52 12.65 -11.61
N GLY A 53 9.65 11.69 -12.54
CA GLY A 53 8.68 11.47 -13.61
C GLY A 53 7.31 11.03 -13.08
N ALA A 54 7.27 10.14 -12.09
CA ALA A 54 6.03 9.70 -11.45
C ALA A 54 5.35 10.86 -10.69
N VAL A 55 6.13 11.62 -9.92
CA VAL A 55 5.65 12.79 -9.19
C VAL A 55 5.09 13.83 -10.14
N ARG A 56 5.81 14.15 -11.22
CA ARG A 56 5.32 15.07 -12.25
C ARG A 56 4.01 14.58 -12.84
N GLY A 57 3.89 13.30 -13.17
CA GLY A 57 2.66 12.73 -13.72
C GLY A 57 1.45 12.88 -12.81
N LEU A 58 1.65 12.73 -11.49
CA LEU A 58 0.61 12.96 -10.48
C LEU A 58 0.23 14.44 -10.36
N VAL A 59 1.23 15.33 -10.27
CA VAL A 59 1.01 16.77 -10.07
C VAL A 59 0.39 17.43 -11.30
N THR A 60 0.77 17.02 -12.51
CA THR A 60 0.23 17.58 -13.75
C THR A 60 -1.11 16.96 -14.16
N GLY A 61 -1.63 16.00 -13.39
CA GLY A 61 -2.88 15.29 -13.70
C GLY A 61 -2.79 14.40 -14.95
N MET A 62 -1.58 14.00 -15.37
CA MET A 62 -1.41 13.01 -16.45
C MET A 62 -1.81 11.60 -16.00
N VAL A 63 -1.70 11.35 -14.70
CA VAL A 63 -2.15 10.12 -14.05
C VAL A 63 -3.45 10.44 -13.32
N ASP A 64 -4.48 9.66 -13.61
CA ASP A 64 -5.72 9.70 -12.85
C ASP A 64 -5.45 9.15 -11.44
N VAL A 65 -5.44 10.05 -10.46
CA VAL A 65 -5.13 9.76 -9.06
C VAL A 65 -6.21 8.87 -8.43
N GLU A 66 -7.46 8.97 -8.89
CA GLU A 66 -8.54 8.13 -8.39
C GLU A 66 -8.32 6.67 -8.81
N ILE A 67 -8.05 6.45 -10.10
CA ILE A 67 -7.76 5.11 -10.63
C ILE A 67 -6.50 4.54 -9.98
N LEU A 68 -5.47 5.37 -9.79
CA LEU A 68 -4.25 4.94 -9.11
C LEU A 68 -4.51 4.48 -7.67
N ASN A 69 -5.26 5.26 -6.89
CA ASN A 69 -5.59 4.90 -5.50
C ASN A 69 -6.39 3.60 -5.45
N ARG A 70 -7.42 3.45 -6.28
CA ARG A 70 -8.20 2.21 -6.37
C ARG A 70 -7.34 0.99 -6.73
N LEU A 71 -6.33 1.16 -7.59
CA LEU A 71 -5.36 0.11 -7.89
C LEU A 71 -4.48 -0.23 -6.68
N LEU A 72 -3.92 0.78 -6.00
CA LEU A 72 -3.03 0.60 -4.86
C LEU A 72 -3.73 -0.01 -3.64
N GLU A 73 -4.98 0.37 -3.40
CA GLU A 73 -5.83 -0.08 -2.29
C GLU A 73 -6.39 -1.50 -2.50
N HIS A 74 -6.41 -1.98 -3.74
CA HIS A 74 -6.98 -3.28 -4.03
C HIS A 74 -6.20 -4.42 -3.35
N LYS A 75 -6.90 -5.29 -2.61
CA LYS A 75 -6.32 -6.41 -1.82
C LYS A 75 -5.33 -7.32 -2.56
N ASN A 76 -5.49 -7.47 -3.87
CA ASN A 76 -4.63 -8.30 -4.73
C ASN A 76 -3.44 -7.55 -5.36
N PHE A 77 -3.34 -6.23 -5.18
CA PHE A 77 -2.28 -5.41 -5.76
C PHE A 77 -0.87 -5.81 -5.28
N PRO A 78 -0.60 -6.09 -3.98
CA PRO A 78 0.71 -6.57 -3.55
C PRO A 78 1.13 -7.88 -4.25
N ARG A 79 0.16 -8.78 -4.47
CA ARG A 79 0.39 -10.03 -5.19
C ARG A 79 0.72 -9.78 -6.67
N LEU A 80 0.03 -8.83 -7.31
CA LEU A 80 0.31 -8.43 -8.69
C LEU A 80 1.75 -7.91 -8.82
N ILE A 81 2.18 -7.00 -7.95
CA ILE A 81 3.54 -6.46 -7.94
C ILE A 81 4.58 -7.55 -7.76
N SER A 82 4.35 -8.50 -6.84
CA SER A 82 5.25 -9.64 -6.66
C SER A 82 5.38 -10.50 -7.93
N LEU A 83 4.28 -10.77 -8.64
CA LEU A 83 4.32 -11.51 -9.91
C LEU A 83 5.08 -10.76 -11.01
N ILE A 84 4.89 -9.44 -11.11
CA ILE A 84 5.62 -8.58 -12.05
C ILE A 84 7.12 -8.56 -11.72
N GLN A 85 7.47 -8.49 -10.44
CA GLN A 85 8.87 -8.55 -10.01
C GLN A 85 9.52 -9.89 -10.40
N ILE A 86 8.81 -11.01 -10.22
CA ILE A 86 9.29 -12.34 -10.65
C ILE A 86 9.49 -12.38 -12.16
N TYR A 87 8.56 -11.80 -12.93
CA TYR A 87 8.68 -11.68 -14.38
C TYR A 87 9.95 -10.92 -14.78
N PHE A 88 10.23 -9.76 -14.15
CA PHE A 88 11.44 -8.97 -14.43
C PHE A 88 12.75 -9.60 -13.96
N GLN A 89 12.71 -10.61 -13.10
CA GLN A 89 13.90 -11.34 -12.64
C GLN A 89 14.32 -12.48 -13.57
N ASP A 90 13.57 -12.75 -14.65
CA ASP A 90 13.85 -13.76 -15.68
C ASP A 90 14.22 -15.16 -15.16
N THR A 91 13.86 -15.46 -13.92
CA THR A 91 14.36 -16.69 -13.27
C THR A 91 13.63 -17.92 -13.80
N ALA A 92 12.33 -17.82 -14.02
CA ALA A 92 11.56 -18.85 -14.70
C ALA A 92 11.91 -18.94 -16.20
N ALA A 93 12.14 -17.79 -16.85
CA ALA A 93 12.55 -17.72 -18.26
C ALA A 93 13.86 -18.45 -18.52
N ARG A 94 14.86 -18.32 -17.64
CA ARG A 94 16.09 -19.11 -17.71
C ARG A 94 15.85 -20.62 -17.65
N GLY A 95 14.88 -21.07 -16.84
CA GLY A 95 14.46 -22.47 -16.80
C GLY A 95 13.79 -22.94 -18.09
N VAL A 96 12.93 -22.10 -18.68
CA VAL A 96 12.28 -22.36 -19.97
C VAL A 96 13.31 -22.41 -21.11
N MET A 97 14.26 -21.48 -21.14
CA MET A 97 15.39 -21.48 -22.08
C MET A 97 16.22 -22.76 -21.97
N ALA A 98 16.61 -23.15 -20.75
CA ALA A 98 17.39 -24.38 -20.54
C ALA A 98 16.63 -25.62 -21.04
N ARG A 99 15.32 -25.70 -20.80
CA ARG A 99 14.46 -26.76 -21.33
C ARG A 99 14.38 -26.73 -22.86
N ASN A 100 14.20 -25.55 -23.47
CA ASN A 100 14.15 -25.39 -24.92
C ASN A 100 15.50 -25.76 -25.58
N GLN A 101 16.63 -25.48 -24.93
CA GLN A 101 17.96 -25.91 -25.37
C GLN A 101 18.12 -27.43 -25.37
N VAL A 102 17.59 -28.12 -24.35
CA VAL A 102 17.57 -29.61 -24.34
C VAL A 102 16.77 -30.15 -25.51
N ILE A 103 15.61 -29.54 -25.82
CA ILE A 103 14.79 -29.90 -26.98
C ILE A 103 15.57 -29.64 -28.29
N GLU A 104 16.33 -28.56 -28.38
CA GLU A 104 17.17 -28.26 -29.54
C GLU A 104 18.30 -29.28 -29.74
N MET A 105 18.98 -29.69 -28.67
CA MET A 105 20.02 -30.72 -28.75
C MET A 105 19.45 -32.07 -29.22
N ALA A 106 18.28 -32.46 -28.70
CA ALA A 106 17.62 -33.68 -29.10
C ALA A 106 17.13 -33.64 -30.56
N THR A 107 16.52 -32.53 -30.99
CA THR A 107 16.06 -32.38 -32.39
C THR A 107 17.22 -32.27 -33.37
N SER A 108 18.36 -31.71 -32.98
CA SER A 108 19.60 -31.74 -33.78
C SER A 108 20.12 -33.17 -33.92
N SER A 109 20.16 -33.93 -32.82
CA SER A 109 20.59 -35.34 -32.84
C SER A 109 19.70 -36.21 -33.74
N LEU A 110 18.38 -36.01 -33.69
CA LEU A 110 17.43 -36.67 -34.59
C LEU A 110 17.63 -36.24 -36.05
N SER A 111 17.94 -34.96 -36.29
CA SER A 111 18.21 -34.45 -37.64
C SER A 111 19.47 -35.05 -38.25
N ASP A 112 20.50 -35.29 -37.45
CA ASP A 112 21.72 -35.96 -37.89
C ASP A 112 21.47 -37.46 -38.14
N LEU A 113 20.68 -38.14 -37.29
CA LEU A 113 20.23 -39.51 -37.54
C LEU A 113 19.48 -39.64 -38.88
N MET A 114 18.63 -38.65 -39.25
CA MET A 114 17.93 -38.62 -40.53
C MET A 114 18.84 -38.48 -41.75
N LYS A 115 20.05 -37.92 -41.57
CA LYS A 115 21.07 -37.82 -42.64
C LYS A 115 21.81 -39.14 -42.77
N ASP A 116 22.21 -39.72 -41.65
CA ASP A 116 23.04 -40.92 -41.61
C ASP A 116 22.24 -42.20 -41.90
N ARG A 117 20.94 -42.22 -41.54
CA ARG A 117 20.05 -43.37 -41.69
C ARG A 117 18.70 -42.98 -42.30
N PRO A 118 18.59 -42.99 -43.65
CA PRO A 118 17.37 -42.60 -44.36
C PRO A 118 16.13 -43.44 -44.00
N GLU A 119 16.35 -44.67 -43.56
CA GLU A 119 15.33 -45.63 -43.10
C GLU A 119 14.49 -45.12 -41.91
N TYR A 120 15.04 -44.26 -41.05
CA TYR A 120 14.33 -43.68 -39.90
C TYR A 120 13.77 -42.27 -40.16
N ARG A 121 13.81 -41.76 -41.39
CA ARG A 121 13.44 -40.37 -41.68
C ARG A 121 12.02 -40.00 -41.28
N ALA A 122 11.06 -40.89 -41.51
CA ALA A 122 9.65 -40.61 -41.24
C ALA A 122 9.39 -40.47 -39.74
N GLU A 123 9.94 -41.40 -38.96
CA GLU A 123 9.84 -41.44 -37.49
C GLU A 123 10.56 -40.24 -36.85
N ALA A 124 11.82 -40.01 -37.20
CA ALA A 124 12.59 -38.90 -36.65
C ALA A 124 11.98 -37.52 -37.01
N ARG A 125 11.35 -37.38 -38.18
CA ARG A 125 10.63 -36.14 -38.55
C ARG A 125 9.40 -35.93 -37.68
N GLN A 126 8.66 -37.00 -37.38
CA GLN A 126 7.50 -36.94 -36.48
C GLN A 126 7.93 -36.57 -35.06
N ASP A 127 9.00 -37.18 -34.56
CA ASP A 127 9.56 -36.88 -33.23
C ASP A 127 10.06 -35.43 -33.13
N ILE A 128 10.75 -34.93 -34.17
CA ILE A 128 11.18 -33.52 -34.20
C ILE A 128 9.98 -32.57 -34.16
N GLN A 129 8.91 -32.85 -34.89
CA GLN A 129 7.69 -32.03 -34.87
C GLN A 129 7.04 -32.07 -33.48
N PHE A 130 6.95 -33.25 -32.88
CA PHE A 130 6.41 -33.42 -31.54
C PHE A 130 7.23 -32.64 -30.50
N MET A 131 8.56 -32.76 -30.53
CA MET A 131 9.45 -32.08 -29.58
C MET A 131 9.40 -30.56 -29.74
N ASN A 132 9.37 -30.04 -30.96
CA ASN A 132 9.24 -28.60 -31.21
C ASN A 132 7.90 -28.02 -30.73
N ALA A 133 6.81 -28.80 -30.82
CA ALA A 133 5.50 -28.39 -30.29
C ALA A 133 5.49 -28.24 -28.76
N HIS A 134 6.46 -28.83 -28.06
CA HIS A 134 6.59 -28.73 -26.60
C HIS A 134 7.48 -27.56 -26.13
N LYS A 135 8.09 -26.80 -27.05
CA LYS A 135 8.80 -25.57 -26.68
C LYS A 135 7.80 -24.58 -26.08
N LEU A 136 8.21 -23.90 -25.02
CA LEU A 136 7.39 -22.87 -24.36
C LEU A 136 7.98 -21.49 -24.63
N GLY A 137 7.12 -20.49 -24.73
CA GLY A 137 7.55 -19.09 -24.72
C GLY A 137 8.20 -18.76 -23.37
N GLU A 138 9.33 -18.06 -23.41
CA GLU A 138 10.20 -17.82 -22.25
C GLU A 138 9.49 -17.14 -21.07
N HIS A 139 8.48 -16.32 -21.34
CA HIS A 139 7.72 -15.62 -20.31
C HIS A 139 6.20 -15.85 -20.37
N GLU A 140 5.75 -16.78 -21.20
CA GLU A 140 4.33 -16.92 -21.50
C GLU A 140 3.52 -17.34 -20.25
N ALA A 141 4.09 -18.21 -19.42
CA ALA A 141 3.48 -18.64 -18.18
C ALA A 141 3.38 -17.51 -17.14
N GLU A 142 4.41 -16.66 -17.04
CA GLU A 142 4.44 -15.52 -16.14
C GLU A 142 3.45 -14.44 -16.59
N ILE A 143 3.40 -14.15 -17.89
CA ILE A 143 2.45 -13.20 -18.49
C ILE A 143 1.01 -13.66 -18.22
N GLU A 144 0.70 -14.94 -18.43
CA GLU A 144 -0.64 -15.46 -18.14
C GLU A 144 -0.99 -15.40 -16.66
N LYS A 145 -0.05 -15.68 -15.74
CA LYS A 145 -0.27 -15.51 -14.30
C LYS A 145 -0.56 -14.05 -13.93
N ILE A 146 0.17 -13.10 -14.52
CA ILE A 146 -0.03 -11.66 -14.31
C ILE A 146 -1.42 -11.27 -14.81
N LYS A 147 -1.80 -11.64 -16.03
CA LYS A 147 -3.15 -11.36 -16.59
C LYS A 147 -4.26 -11.91 -15.71
N ASN A 148 -4.11 -13.14 -15.23
CA ASN A 148 -5.12 -13.81 -14.40
C ASN A 148 -5.34 -13.13 -13.05
N VAL A 149 -4.35 -12.39 -12.53
CA VAL A 149 -4.52 -11.57 -11.32
C VAL A 149 -4.97 -10.15 -11.66
N PHE A 150 -4.45 -9.57 -12.75
CA PHE A 150 -4.75 -8.18 -13.11
C PHE A 150 -6.19 -7.99 -13.61
N MET A 151 -6.71 -8.90 -14.42
CA MET A 151 -8.05 -8.76 -15.00
C MET A 151 -9.17 -8.74 -13.95
N PRO A 152 -9.15 -9.58 -12.90
CA PRO A 152 -10.09 -9.45 -11.78
C PRO A 152 -10.00 -8.09 -11.08
N ILE A 153 -8.79 -7.58 -10.82
CA ILE A 153 -8.60 -6.26 -10.17
C ILE A 153 -9.33 -5.16 -10.96
N LEU A 154 -9.16 -5.15 -12.29
CA LEU A 154 -9.83 -4.17 -13.14
C LEU A 154 -11.36 -4.29 -13.11
N ARG A 155 -11.89 -5.52 -13.00
CA ARG A 155 -13.34 -5.74 -12.92
C ARG A 155 -13.91 -5.29 -11.57
N ASP A 156 -13.20 -5.57 -10.49
CA ASP A 156 -13.59 -5.16 -9.14
C ASP A 156 -13.61 -3.63 -9.07
N ILE A 157 -12.52 -2.96 -9.49
CA ILE A 157 -12.44 -1.49 -9.56
C ILE A 157 -13.55 -0.89 -10.43
N LYS A 158 -13.82 -1.50 -11.59
CA LYS A 158 -14.92 -1.05 -12.44
C LYS A 158 -16.28 -1.19 -11.73
N GLY A 159 -16.48 -2.27 -10.98
CA GLY A 159 -17.66 -2.49 -10.16
C GLY A 159 -17.83 -1.40 -9.10
N ASP A 160 -16.75 -1.04 -8.41
CA ASP A 160 -16.76 0.01 -7.38
C ASP A 160 -17.07 1.40 -7.96
N ILE A 161 -16.60 1.68 -9.17
CA ILE A 161 -16.93 2.92 -9.90
C ILE A 161 -18.40 2.91 -10.31
N ASP A 162 -18.89 1.81 -10.88
CA ASP A 162 -20.28 1.69 -11.35
C ASP A 162 -21.27 1.71 -10.16
N SER A 163 -20.87 1.29 -8.96
CA SER A 163 -21.67 1.34 -7.73
C SER A 163 -21.66 2.71 -7.05
N GLY A 164 -20.77 3.63 -7.47
CA GLY A 164 -20.58 4.92 -6.83
C GLY A 164 -19.90 4.82 -5.47
N GLU A 165 -19.23 3.71 -5.17
CA GLU A 165 -18.45 3.55 -3.95
C GLU A 165 -17.20 4.45 -4.08
N PRO A 166 -17.10 5.53 -3.28
CA PRO A 166 -15.94 6.40 -3.36
C PRO A 166 -14.69 5.60 -2.96
N PRO A 167 -13.53 5.87 -3.57
CA PRO A 167 -12.27 5.41 -2.98
C PRO A 167 -12.17 5.97 -1.55
N GLU A 168 -11.32 5.40 -0.70
CA GLU A 168 -11.00 6.09 0.55
C GLU A 168 -10.60 7.54 0.21
N GLU A 169 -11.27 8.52 0.85
CA GLU A 169 -11.23 9.91 0.40
C GLU A 169 -9.78 10.36 0.17
N PRO A 170 -9.38 10.72 -1.07
CA PRO A 170 -8.09 11.33 -1.28
C PRO A 170 -8.07 12.62 -0.46
N VAL A 171 -7.05 12.78 0.38
CA VAL A 171 -6.89 13.96 1.26
C VAL A 171 -6.88 15.20 0.37
N THR A 172 -8.02 15.89 0.26
CA THR A 172 -8.19 17.02 -0.65
C THR A 172 -7.79 18.33 0.04
N ALA A 173 -7.32 19.30 -0.75
CA ALA A 173 -7.07 20.65 -0.27
C ALA A 173 -8.32 21.29 0.38
N ALA A 174 -9.52 20.84 0.02
CA ALA A 174 -10.78 21.24 0.64
C ALA A 174 -10.94 20.71 2.06
N MET A 175 -10.51 19.47 2.35
CA MET A 175 -10.36 19.00 3.72
C MET A 175 -9.32 19.81 4.49
N PHE A 176 -8.24 20.24 3.84
CA PHE A 176 -7.23 21.12 4.46
C PHE A 176 -7.81 22.50 4.84
N GLN A 177 -8.63 23.09 3.97
CA GLN A 177 -9.37 24.35 4.22
C GLN A 177 -10.43 24.17 5.31
N ASN A 178 -11.17 23.06 5.29
CA ASN A 178 -12.17 22.74 6.31
C ASN A 178 -11.52 22.46 7.67
N ILE A 179 -10.33 21.85 7.71
CA ILE A 179 -9.53 21.66 8.92
C ILE A 179 -8.94 22.99 9.40
N GLN A 180 -8.47 23.86 8.50
CA GLN A 180 -8.01 25.22 8.86
C GLN A 180 -9.15 26.06 9.44
N THR A 181 -10.34 25.97 8.84
CA THR A 181 -11.54 26.68 9.26
C THR A 181 -12.06 26.10 10.57
N ALA A 182 -12.13 24.78 10.70
CA ALA A 182 -12.49 24.09 11.95
C ALA A 182 -11.46 24.35 13.07
N ALA A 183 -10.17 24.50 12.77
CA ALA A 183 -9.15 24.88 13.74
C ALA A 183 -9.23 26.36 14.15
N GLN A 184 -9.75 27.23 13.28
CA GLN A 184 -10.08 28.61 13.63
C GLN A 184 -11.36 28.71 14.46
N GLU A 185 -12.36 27.86 14.17
CA GLU A 185 -13.63 27.77 14.89
C GLU A 185 -13.50 27.03 16.23
N GLN A 186 -12.59 26.05 16.36
CA GLN A 186 -12.23 25.33 17.59
C GLN A 186 -11.19 26.06 18.45
N LYS A 187 -11.16 27.39 18.42
CA LYS A 187 -10.65 28.17 19.57
C LYS A 187 -11.56 28.07 20.81
N GLN A 188 -12.37 27.02 20.92
CA GLN A 188 -13.08 26.65 22.15
C GLN A 188 -12.19 25.77 23.02
N GLU A 189 -11.34 26.44 23.80
CA GLU A 189 -11.12 26.17 25.23
C GLU A 189 -10.88 24.71 25.67
N LEU A 190 -9.88 24.03 25.11
CA LEU A 190 -9.24 22.87 25.73
C LEU A 190 -8.21 23.35 26.77
N HIS A 191 -8.63 23.48 28.03
CA HIS A 191 -7.82 24.10 29.09
C HIS A 191 -7.15 23.10 30.03
N THR A 192 -7.61 21.84 30.07
CA THR A 192 -7.10 20.83 31.01
C THR A 192 -6.68 19.52 30.34
N ILE A 193 -5.83 18.75 31.03
CA ILE A 193 -5.41 17.40 30.59
C ILE A 193 -6.62 16.45 30.54
N ASP A 194 -7.59 16.65 31.44
CA ASP A 194 -8.80 15.84 31.47
C ASP A 194 -9.68 16.12 30.23
N ASP A 195 -9.69 17.35 29.71
CA ASP A 195 -10.37 17.69 28.44
C ASP A 195 -9.69 16.99 27.23
N VAL A 196 -8.36 17.00 27.20
CA VAL A 196 -7.58 16.37 26.11
C VAL A 196 -7.71 14.84 26.14
N THR A 197 -7.65 14.23 27.32
CA THR A 197 -7.80 12.77 27.47
C THR A 197 -9.22 12.31 27.18
N ALA A 198 -10.24 13.11 27.52
CA ALA A 198 -11.62 12.85 27.16
C ALA A 198 -11.83 12.89 25.64
N LEU A 199 -11.27 13.90 24.96
CA LEU A 199 -11.38 14.05 23.52
C LEU A 199 -10.70 12.90 22.75
N VAL A 200 -9.47 12.54 23.12
CA VAL A 200 -8.75 11.41 22.48
C VAL A 200 -9.48 10.09 22.71
N ALA A 201 -10.03 9.88 23.91
CA ALA A 201 -10.83 8.69 24.23
C ALA A 201 -12.15 8.63 23.44
N GLU A 202 -12.81 9.77 23.22
CA GLU A 202 -14.01 9.86 22.41
C GLU A 202 -13.73 9.57 20.92
N GLN A 203 -12.59 10.03 20.39
CA GLN A 203 -12.18 9.70 19.02
C GLN A 203 -11.81 8.23 18.88
N LEU A 204 -11.12 7.65 19.86
CA LEU A 204 -10.76 6.23 19.86
C LEU A 204 -12.00 5.34 19.87
N LYS A 205 -13.08 5.74 20.58
CA LYS A 205 -14.37 5.04 20.56
C LYS A 205 -15.04 4.96 19.18
N LYS A 206 -14.78 5.91 18.29
CA LYS A 206 -15.32 5.90 16.92
C LYS A 206 -14.65 4.86 16.03
N VAL A 207 -13.40 4.52 16.34
CA VAL A 207 -12.58 3.57 15.57
C VAL A 207 -12.65 2.18 16.19
N MET A 208 -12.81 2.09 17.52
CA MET A 208 -12.91 0.83 18.24
C MET A 208 -13.90 0.97 19.41
N PRO A 209 -14.97 0.15 19.49
CA PRO A 209 -15.91 0.21 20.60
C PRO A 209 -15.22 -0.29 21.88
N LEU A 210 -14.82 0.66 22.72
CA LEU A 210 -14.23 0.40 24.03
C LEU A 210 -15.33 0.32 25.11
N ASP A 211 -15.27 -0.71 25.95
CA ASP A 211 -16.06 -0.75 27.17
C ASP A 211 -15.60 0.32 28.17
N LYS A 212 -16.42 0.60 29.19
CA LYS A 212 -16.18 1.70 30.13
C LYS A 212 -14.87 1.53 30.90
N GLU A 213 -14.52 0.31 31.28
CA GLU A 213 -13.33 0.03 32.09
C GLU A 213 -12.06 0.23 31.26
N THR A 214 -12.04 -0.29 30.03
CA THR A 214 -10.91 -0.09 29.11
C THR A 214 -10.74 1.39 28.74
N ASN A 215 -11.84 2.13 28.62
CA ASN A 215 -11.80 3.56 28.34
C ASN A 215 -11.21 4.37 29.51
N GLU A 216 -11.55 4.03 30.75
CA GLU A 216 -10.97 4.66 31.95
C GLU A 216 -9.49 4.33 32.10
N GLN A 217 -9.08 3.08 31.82
CA GLN A 217 -7.68 2.67 31.82
C GLN A 217 -6.87 3.40 30.74
N PHE A 218 -7.44 3.56 29.54
CA PHE A 218 -6.82 4.33 28.46
C PHE A 218 -6.65 5.81 28.82
N GLN A 219 -7.68 6.43 29.41
CA GLN A 219 -7.59 7.82 29.89
C GLN A 219 -6.52 7.98 30.98
N GLN A 220 -6.41 7.03 31.92
CA GLN A 220 -5.36 7.03 32.95
C GLN A 220 -3.96 6.83 32.35
N LEU A 221 -3.84 5.98 31.33
CA LEU A 221 -2.58 5.77 30.61
C LEU A 221 -2.15 7.05 29.87
N MET A 222 -3.07 7.67 29.14
CA MET A 222 -2.82 8.94 28.44
C MET A 222 -2.45 10.05 29.41
N LYS A 223 -3.12 10.13 30.56
CA LYS A 223 -2.76 11.07 31.63
C LYS A 223 -1.32 10.86 32.09
N LYS A 224 -0.90 9.62 32.36
CA LYS A 224 0.49 9.31 32.72
C LYS A 224 1.50 9.66 31.62
N ILE A 225 1.16 9.41 30.36
CA ILE A 225 2.04 9.72 29.21
C ILE A 225 2.23 11.24 29.09
N ILE A 226 1.14 12.02 29.19
CA ILE A 226 1.18 13.48 29.16
C ILE A 226 1.97 14.05 30.35
N GLU A 227 1.81 13.46 31.54
CA GLU A 227 2.56 13.84 32.74
C GLU A 227 4.06 13.52 32.65
N GLN A 228 4.43 12.48 31.90
CA GLN A 228 5.83 12.11 31.65
C GLN A 228 6.47 12.95 30.56
N ALA A 229 5.72 13.29 29.50
CA ALA A 229 6.20 14.12 28.40
C ALA A 229 6.38 15.60 28.79
N GLY A 230 5.72 16.06 29.84
CA GLY A 230 5.84 17.41 30.38
C GLY A 230 6.81 17.56 31.56
N LYS A 231 7.78 16.66 31.71
CA LYS A 231 8.96 16.82 32.58
C LYS A 231 10.17 17.20 31.75
#